data_AF-A0A7Z9X0E9-F1
#
_entry.id   AF-A0A7Z9X0E9-F1
#
_cell.length_a   1.000
_cell.length_b   1.000
_cell.length_c   1.000
_cell.angle_alpha   90.00
_cell.angle_beta   90.00
_cell.angle_gamma   90.00
#
_symmetry.space_group_name_H-M   'P 1'
#
loop_
_entity.id
_entity.type
_entity.pdbx_description
1 polymer ?
#
loop_
_entity_poly.entity_id
_entity_poly.type
_entity_poly.pdbx_seq_one_letter_code
_entity_poly.pdbx_strand_id
1 'polypeptide(L)'
;MAKTIRVAAEKQAYTLTDRATWYSMEDKDKLGLDIVLEGDPALFNQYGVMIVNPKNFDHINYQSAMNFVIWLTSADGQEAIGAFRDKRGNVLFTPNAR
;
A
#
# COMPACT_ATOMS: atom_id res chain seq x y z
N MET A 1 4.46 -4.72 -11.20
CA MET A 1 3.26 -4.22 -11.89
C MET A 1 3.54 -3.25 -13.04
N ALA A 2 4.54 -2.36 -12.98
CA ALA A 2 4.80 -1.38 -14.05
C ALA A 2 4.91 -1.95 -15.48
N LYS A 3 5.58 -3.10 -15.67
CA LYS A 3 5.63 -3.80 -16.98
C LYS A 3 4.24 -4.24 -17.46
N THR A 4 3.38 -4.70 -16.56
CA THR A 4 2.00 -5.10 -16.87
C THR A 4 1.20 -3.91 -17.41
N ILE A 5 1.34 -2.74 -16.81
CA ILE A 5 0.68 -1.50 -17.27
C ILE A 5 1.15 -1.13 -18.69
N ARG A 6 2.46 -1.23 -18.98
CA ARG A 6 3.00 -0.98 -20.33
C ARG A 6 2.42 -1.93 -21.37
N VAL A 7 2.36 -3.23 -21.06
CA VAL A 7 1.75 -4.23 -21.95
C VAL A 7 0.26 -3.96 -22.17
N ALA A 8 -0.46 -3.53 -21.14
CA ALA A 8 -1.86 -3.14 -21.27
C ALA A 8 -2.05 -1.93 -22.20
N ALA A 9 -1.18 -0.91 -22.07
CA ALA A 9 -1.15 0.24 -22.96
C ALA A 9 -0.87 -0.17 -24.42
N GLU A 10 0.18 -0.97 -24.65
CA GLU A 10 0.52 -1.49 -25.99
C GLU A 10 -0.62 -2.29 -26.64
N LYS A 11 -1.39 -3.02 -25.82
CA LYS A 11 -2.50 -3.87 -26.28
C LYS A 11 -3.85 -3.16 -26.29
N GLN A 12 -3.93 -1.90 -25.85
CA GLN A 12 -5.20 -1.17 -25.67
C GLN A 12 -6.19 -1.97 -24.80
N ALA A 13 -5.70 -2.50 -23.68
CA ALA A 13 -6.43 -3.40 -22.79
C ALA A 13 -6.53 -2.84 -21.36
N TYR A 14 -7.39 -3.46 -20.56
CA TYR A 14 -7.52 -3.18 -19.13
C TYR A 14 -6.50 -3.97 -18.31
N THR A 15 -6.07 -3.40 -17.19
CA THR A 15 -5.31 -4.11 -16.15
C THR A 15 -5.69 -3.58 -14.77
N LEU A 16 -5.62 -4.46 -13.76
CA LEU A 16 -5.66 -4.06 -12.37
C LEU A 16 -4.23 -3.75 -11.90
N THR A 17 -4.06 -2.70 -11.09
CA THR A 17 -2.78 -2.34 -10.46
C THR A 17 -3.03 -1.60 -9.15
N ASP A 18 -2.04 -1.62 -8.25
CA ASP A 18 -2.04 -0.76 -7.08
C ASP A 18 -1.74 0.70 -7.45
N ARG A 19 -2.24 1.63 -6.60
CA ARG A 19 -2.14 3.07 -6.82
C ARG A 19 -0.69 3.60 -6.75
N ALA A 20 0.15 3.00 -5.90
CA ALA A 20 1.54 3.41 -5.77
C ALA A 20 2.31 3.12 -7.07
N THR A 21 2.10 1.94 -7.67
CA THR A 21 2.66 1.62 -8.99
C THR A 21 2.18 2.63 -10.03
N TRP A 22 0.87 2.91 -10.11
CA TRP A 22 0.33 3.88 -11.07
C TRP A 22 0.97 5.26 -10.95
N TYR A 23 1.11 5.79 -9.73
CA TYR A 23 1.73 7.10 -9.51
C TYR A 23 3.25 7.13 -9.70
N SER A 24 3.93 5.99 -9.53
CA SER A 24 5.37 5.85 -9.73
C SER A 24 5.79 5.87 -11.21
N MET A 25 4.87 5.65 -12.14
CA MET A 25 5.18 5.67 -13.57
C MET A 25 5.45 7.10 -14.06
N GLU A 26 6.67 7.35 -14.52
CA GLU A 26 7.12 8.66 -15.01
C GLU A 26 6.39 9.11 -16.27
N ASP A 27 6.05 8.16 -17.14
CA ASP A 27 5.43 8.40 -18.44
C ASP A 27 3.94 8.04 -18.48
N LYS A 28 3.29 7.91 -17.32
CA LYS A 28 1.88 7.47 -17.23
C LYS A 28 0.94 8.28 -18.12
N ASP A 29 1.17 9.59 -18.21
CA ASP A 29 0.34 10.53 -19.00
C ASP A 29 0.53 10.32 -20.52
N LYS A 30 1.53 9.54 -20.94
CA LYS A 30 1.82 9.15 -22.34
C LYS A 30 1.33 7.75 -22.69
N LEU A 31 0.85 6.96 -21.72
CA LEU A 31 0.43 5.57 -21.94
C LEU A 31 -0.96 5.47 -22.59
N GLY A 32 -1.72 6.57 -22.66
CA GLY A 32 -3.09 6.55 -23.16
C GLY A 32 -4.02 5.63 -22.35
N LEU A 33 -3.72 5.47 -21.06
CA LEU A 33 -4.54 4.71 -20.12
C LEU A 33 -5.13 5.67 -19.09
N ASP A 34 -6.37 5.41 -18.69
CA ASP A 34 -7.09 6.16 -17.67
C ASP A 34 -7.56 5.25 -16.54
N ILE A 35 -7.75 5.81 -15.35
CA ILE A 35 -8.42 5.11 -14.26
C ILE A 35 -9.91 5.04 -14.60
N VAL A 36 -10.41 3.83 -14.86
CA VAL A 36 -11.83 3.60 -15.17
C VAL A 36 -12.65 3.10 -13.98
N LEU A 37 -11.99 2.65 -12.91
CA LEU A 37 -12.61 2.16 -11.68
C LEU A 37 -11.67 2.34 -10.48
N GLU A 38 -12.16 2.99 -9.42
CA GLU A 38 -11.48 3.14 -8.13
C GLU A 38 -12.48 3.30 -6.98
N GLY A 39 -12.04 3.06 -5.74
CA GLY A 39 -12.84 3.34 -4.53
C GLY A 39 -13.80 2.23 -4.10
N ASP A 40 -14.01 1.18 -4.92
CA ASP A 40 -14.80 0.01 -4.51
C ASP A 40 -14.14 -0.71 -3.31
N PRO A 41 -14.89 -1.05 -2.24
CA PRO A 41 -14.34 -1.75 -1.09
C PRO A 41 -13.64 -3.08 -1.41
N ALA A 42 -14.04 -3.77 -2.49
CA ALA A 42 -13.37 -4.99 -2.95
C ALA A 42 -11.95 -4.74 -3.48
N LEU A 43 -11.61 -3.48 -3.82
CA LEU A 43 -10.29 -3.07 -4.26
C LEU A 43 -9.39 -2.64 -3.08
N PHE A 44 -9.90 -2.64 -1.85
CA PHE A 44 -9.11 -2.25 -0.68
C PHE A 44 -8.06 -3.32 -0.37
N ASN A 45 -6.79 -2.93 -0.46
CA ASN A 45 -5.67 -3.78 -0.10
C ASN A 45 -5.38 -3.64 1.40
N GLN A 46 -6.04 -4.44 2.23
CA GLN A 46 -5.91 -4.38 3.69
C GLN A 46 -4.54 -4.90 4.16
N TYR A 47 -3.88 -4.13 5.01
CA TYR A 47 -2.65 -4.54 5.69
C TYR A 47 -2.96 -4.99 7.12
N GLY A 48 -2.22 -6.00 7.57
CA GLY A 48 -2.21 -6.47 8.95
C GLY A 48 -0.79 -6.61 9.46
N VAL A 49 -0.60 -6.41 10.77
CA VAL A 49 0.67 -6.65 11.46
C VAL A 49 0.51 -7.86 12.37
N MET A 50 1.47 -8.78 12.32
CA MET A 50 1.45 -10.02 13.10
C MET A 50 2.80 -10.23 13.77
N ILE A 51 2.76 -10.56 15.06
CA ILE A 51 3.96 -10.88 15.82
C ILE A 51 4.24 -12.37 15.66
N VAL A 52 5.49 -12.71 15.35
CA VAL A 52 5.95 -14.10 15.31
C VAL A 52 5.80 -14.73 16.70
N ASN A 53 5.22 -15.93 16.77
CA ASN A 53 5.02 -16.63 18.04
C ASN A 53 6.37 -16.97 18.70
N PRO A 54 6.70 -16.39 19.87
CA PRO A 54 7.98 -16.61 20.52
C PRO A 54 8.14 -18.04 21.06
N LYS A 55 7.04 -18.78 21.26
CA LYS A 55 7.10 -20.20 21.68
C LYS A 55 7.74 -21.11 20.62
N ASN A 56 7.75 -20.67 19.36
CA ASN A 56 8.31 -21.44 18.25
C ASN A 56 9.77 -21.05 17.97
N PHE A 57 10.24 -19.91 18.49
CA PHE A 57 11.52 -19.30 18.11
C PHE A 57 12.09 -18.44 19.25
N ASP A 58 13.15 -18.92 19.91
CA ASP A 58 13.70 -18.30 21.12
C ASP A 58 14.47 -16.98 20.88
N HIS A 59 14.84 -16.70 19.63
CA HIS A 59 15.59 -15.50 19.25
C HIS A 59 14.69 -14.31 18.88
N ILE A 60 13.36 -14.46 19.01
CA ILE A 60 12.41 -13.41 18.64
C ILE A 60 12.45 -12.28 19.67
N ASN A 61 12.68 -11.06 19.19
CA ASN A 61 12.53 -9.86 20.00
C ASN A 61 11.03 -9.49 20.14
N TYR A 62 10.34 -10.26 20.97
CA TYR A 62 8.89 -10.12 21.17
C TYR A 62 8.51 -8.73 21.70
N GLN A 63 9.28 -8.20 22.66
CA GLN A 63 8.97 -6.92 23.29
C GLN A 63 9.01 -5.76 22.29
N SER A 64 10.06 -5.69 21.46
CA SER A 64 10.13 -4.65 20.42
C SER A 64 9.05 -4.83 19.35
N ALA A 65 8.72 -6.07 18.97
CA ALA A 65 7.64 -6.34 18.03
C ALA A 65 6.27 -5.88 18.58
N MET A 66 6.00 -6.12 19.86
CA MET A 66 4.79 -5.66 20.52
C MET A 66 4.73 -4.13 20.60
N ASN A 67 5.83 -3.48 20.97
CA ASN A 67 5.91 -2.02 20.98
C ASN A 67 5.63 -1.43 19.59
N PHE A 68 6.13 -2.05 18.52
CA PHE A 68 5.83 -1.64 17.15
C PHE A 68 4.34 -1.79 16.81
N VAL A 69 3.69 -2.91 17.17
CA VAL A 69 2.25 -3.09 16.96
C VAL A 69 1.43 -2.05 17.72
N ILE A 70 1.76 -1.80 18.98
CA ILE A 70 1.09 -0.79 19.82
C ILE A 70 1.21 0.58 19.17
N TRP A 71 2.42 0.98 18.77
CA TRP A 71 2.62 2.25 18.10
C TRP A 71 1.88 2.32 16.76
N LEU A 72 2.00 1.29 15.90
CA LEU A 72 1.40 1.27 14.57
C LEU A 72 -0.12 1.41 14.62
N THR A 73 -0.77 0.85 15.64
CA THR A 73 -2.23 0.91 15.86
C THR A 73 -2.68 2.11 16.70
N SER A 74 -1.76 2.87 17.29
CA SER A 74 -2.07 4.07 18.07
C SER A 74 -2.53 5.24 17.20
N ALA A 75 -3.08 6.29 17.83
CA ALA A 75 -3.44 7.52 17.13
C ALA A 75 -2.25 8.12 16.36
N ASP A 76 -1.09 8.23 16.99
CA ASP A 76 0.13 8.77 16.37
C ASP A 76 0.60 7.94 15.17
N GLY A 77 0.55 6.61 15.28
CA GLY A 77 0.92 5.71 14.19
C GLY A 77 -0.05 5.79 13.02
N GLN A 78 -1.37 5.82 13.31
CA GLN A 78 -2.40 5.99 12.29
C GLN A 78 -2.32 7.37 11.62
N GLU A 79 -2.03 8.44 12.37
CA GLU A 79 -1.77 9.78 11.82
C GLU A 79 -0.56 9.77 10.91
N ALA A 80 0.56 9.17 11.33
CA ALA A 80 1.76 9.06 10.51
C ALA A 80 1.50 8.31 9.19
N ILE A 81 0.72 7.22 9.22
CA ILE A 81 0.30 6.48 8.03
C ILE A 81 -0.55 7.37 7.10
N GLY A 82 -1.57 8.04 7.65
CA GLY A 82 -2.46 8.92 6.88
C GLY A 82 -1.79 10.19 6.38
N ALA A 83 -0.72 10.64 7.02
CA ALA A 83 0.08 11.80 6.64
C ALA A 83 1.14 11.48 5.57
N PHE A 84 1.47 10.21 5.35
CA PHE A 84 2.44 9.82 4.35
C PHE A 84 2.03 10.29 2.94
N ARG A 85 3.00 10.86 2.22
CA ARG A 85 2.84 11.28 0.82
C ARG A 85 4.02 10.77 0.00
N ASP A 86 3.76 10.44 -1.26
CA ASP A 86 4.87 10.19 -2.19
C ASP A 86 5.58 11.50 -2.58
N LYS A 87 6.64 11.38 -3.39
CA LYS A 87 7.43 12.53 -3.89
C LYS A 87 6.61 13.54 -4.70
N ARG A 88 5.42 13.17 -5.15
CA ARG A 88 4.51 13.99 -5.95
C ARG A 88 3.31 14.50 -5.13
N GLY A 89 3.30 14.26 -3.81
CA GLY A 89 2.24 14.70 -2.91
C GLY A 89 0.99 13.83 -2.89
N ASN A 90 1.02 12.63 -3.48
CA ASN A 90 -0.15 11.74 -3.52
C ASN A 90 -0.36 11.04 -2.17
N VAL A 91 -1.63 10.89 -1.78
CA VAL A 91 -2.04 10.03 -0.66
C VAL A 91 -2.00 8.57 -1.11
N LEU A 92 -1.35 7.71 -0.33
CA LEU A 92 -1.20 6.28 -0.66
C LEU A 92 -1.90 5.33 0.30
N PHE A 93 -2.10 5.74 1.56
CA PHE A 93 -2.67 4.88 2.59
C PHE A 93 -3.80 5.60 3.32
N THR A 94 -4.83 4.85 3.69
CA THR A 94 -5.91 5.31 4.57
C THR A 94 -5.86 4.45 5.84
N PRO A 95 -5.53 5.03 7.00
CA PRO A 95 -5.44 4.29 8.26
C PRO A 95 -6.82 3.78 8.69
N ASN A 96 -6.87 2.55 9.23
CA ASN A 96 -8.11 1.92 9.68
C ASN A 96 -7.92 0.89 10.81
N ALA A 97 -6.88 1.05 11.64
CA ALA A 97 -6.69 0.20 12.82
C ALA A 97 -7.91 0.28 13.76
N ARG A 98 -8.14 -0.82 14.50
CA ARG A 98 -9.22 -0.97 15.48
C ARG A 98 -8.64 -1.40 16.82
#